data_AF-A0A359I9V6-F1
#
_entry.id   AF-A0A359I9V6-F1
#
_cell.length_a   1.000
_cell.length_b   1.000
_cell.length_c   1.000
_cell.angle_alpha   90.00
_cell.angle_beta   90.00
_cell.angle_gamma   90.00
#
_symmetry.space_group_name_H-M   'P 1'
#
loop_
_entity.id
_entity.type
_entity.pdbx_description
1 polymer ?
#
loop_
_entity_poly.entity_id
_entity_poly.type
_entity_poly.pdbx_seq_one_letter_code
_entity_poly.pdbx_strand_id
1 'polypeptide(L)'
;MIDYTDVDAKLEEYSEAFDFYMECGEMPPSIPSDDCIAGYMKEVIDNNPQIDGLDPTWVEVLKEDLISFFTALLEQYRILQIEAMKELTMIAKFREAAIEEKRMMWQEVCTTIEAGYSKYDVNLPGYKAQFKTDDKDAIFSALTSDWENACKAKLDRKERQMLNRAKMQFEQLSRDAGTRDYEDKKKVENYVHRYPQLKEIVDMIGRDKDSSEEEKDTVVYRFLPTTVAKNSSVEEIDRVESGDNLERVLPVELSMPEDLFFKRYATKELQQFSSPGKDKPKKIEEHRKDPRLTKGPIIVSIDTSGSMSGQPQRIAFSLLKQLLRMAKKQKRPCYLISFSVRSKSIDLAKPRNWRMIDNFLEHSYSGGTDGEQMLAEAIHVLQKGTYEMADVLIVSDFEFPVPNPSTMEKIDKEKTLGTRFYGLKIGHYGVKGYKLIMDKIWEV
;
A
#
# COMPACT_ATOMS: atom_id res chain seq x y z
N MET A 1 -12.33 2.19 21.30
CA MET A 1 -11.70 3.26 20.49
C MET A 1 -11.33 2.63 19.17
N ILE A 2 -11.81 3.18 18.07
CA ILE A 2 -11.47 2.68 16.73
C ILE A 2 -9.98 2.98 16.51
N ASP A 3 -9.26 2.01 15.94
CA ASP A 3 -7.83 2.16 15.69
C ASP A 3 -7.57 2.76 14.31
N TYR A 4 -6.94 3.94 14.27
CA TYR A 4 -6.56 4.66 13.05
C TYR A 4 -5.03 4.72 12.86
N THR A 5 -4.26 3.91 13.59
CA THR A 5 -2.80 3.87 13.48
C THR A 5 -2.34 3.41 12.10
N ASP A 6 -3.02 2.40 11.54
CA ASP A 6 -2.85 1.93 10.16
C ASP A 6 -3.93 2.53 9.25
N VAL A 7 -3.58 3.64 8.60
CA VAL A 7 -4.47 4.37 7.69
C VAL A 7 -4.77 3.55 6.43
N ASP A 8 -3.81 2.80 5.92
CA ASP A 8 -3.97 2.05 4.67
C ASP A 8 -4.96 0.89 4.88
N ALA A 9 -4.82 0.15 5.99
CA ALA A 9 -5.76 -0.92 6.35
C ALA A 9 -7.19 -0.38 6.56
N LYS A 10 -7.34 0.77 7.23
CA LYS A 10 -8.66 1.39 7.45
C LYS A 10 -9.30 1.90 6.16
N LEU A 11 -8.51 2.41 5.23
CA LEU A 11 -9.02 2.81 3.91
C LEU A 11 -9.50 1.62 3.10
N GLU A 12 -8.81 0.48 3.16
CA GLU A 12 -9.28 -0.75 2.52
C GLU A 12 -10.59 -1.23 3.13
N GLU A 13 -10.71 -1.23 4.47
CA GLU A 13 -11.96 -1.58 5.17
C GLU A 13 -13.14 -0.69 4.75
N TYR A 14 -12.97 0.64 4.70
CA TYR A 14 -14.03 1.54 4.22
C TYR A 14 -14.33 1.38 2.73
N SER A 15 -13.32 1.08 1.91
CA SER A 15 -13.51 0.82 0.48
C SER A 15 -14.32 -0.45 0.24
N GLU A 16 -14.08 -1.51 1.01
CA GLU A 16 -14.84 -2.77 0.95
C GLU A 16 -16.24 -2.58 1.51
N ALA A 17 -16.40 -1.79 2.57
CA ALA A 17 -17.71 -1.47 3.12
C ALA A 17 -18.57 -0.63 2.20
N PHE A 18 -17.98 0.29 1.42
CA PHE A 18 -18.69 1.00 0.36
C PHE A 18 -19.25 0.02 -0.67
N ASP A 19 -18.43 -0.92 -1.15
CA ASP A 19 -18.87 -1.92 -2.15
C ASP A 19 -19.98 -2.81 -1.59
N PHE A 20 -19.82 -3.28 -0.36
CA PHE A 20 -20.84 -4.10 0.30
C PHE A 20 -22.16 -3.34 0.49
N TYR A 21 -22.11 -2.06 0.86
CA TYR A 21 -23.31 -1.23 0.97
C TYR A 21 -24.01 -1.07 -0.39
N MET A 22 -23.25 -0.88 -1.47
CA MET A 22 -23.80 -0.79 -2.82
C MET A 22 -24.45 -2.11 -3.29
N GLU A 23 -23.97 -3.26 -2.82
CA GLU A 23 -24.52 -4.58 -3.16
C GLU A 23 -25.72 -4.97 -2.29
N CYS A 24 -25.68 -4.69 -0.99
CA CYS A 24 -26.62 -5.21 0.00
C CYS A 24 -27.59 -4.16 0.57
N GLY A 25 -27.32 -2.87 0.39
CA GLY A 25 -28.11 -1.77 0.96
C GLY A 25 -27.94 -1.56 2.47
N GLU A 26 -27.06 -2.33 3.11
CA GLU A 26 -26.75 -2.25 4.54
C GLU A 26 -25.23 -2.23 4.76
N MET A 27 -24.78 -1.61 5.86
CA MET A 27 -23.35 -1.61 6.20
C MET A 27 -22.90 -3.00 6.64
N PRO A 28 -21.64 -3.40 6.37
CA PRO A 28 -21.13 -4.69 6.81
C PRO A 28 -21.21 -4.84 8.34
N PRO A 29 -21.50 -6.05 8.85
CA PRO A 29 -21.53 -6.30 10.29
C PRO A 29 -20.15 -6.16 10.96
N SER A 30 -19.06 -6.10 10.18
CA SER A 30 -17.71 -5.84 10.68
C SER A 30 -17.50 -4.39 11.12
N ILE A 31 -18.29 -3.44 10.59
CA ILE A 31 -18.17 -2.02 10.95
C ILE A 31 -19.00 -1.73 12.20
N PRO A 32 -18.41 -1.11 13.24
CA PRO A 32 -19.16 -0.68 14.42
C PRO A 32 -20.26 0.34 14.10
N SER A 33 -21.42 0.21 14.75
CA SER A 33 -22.54 1.15 14.55
C SER A 33 -22.27 2.57 15.05
N ASP A 34 -21.27 2.75 15.92
CA ASP A 34 -20.81 4.03 16.45
C ASP A 34 -19.71 4.69 15.60
N ASP A 35 -19.31 4.07 14.49
CA ASP A 35 -18.32 4.63 13.57
C ASP A 35 -18.89 5.84 12.82
N CYS A 36 -18.36 7.02 13.14
CA CYS A 36 -18.80 8.28 12.56
C CYS A 36 -18.43 8.44 11.07
N ILE A 37 -17.34 7.81 10.61
CA ILE A 37 -16.91 7.85 9.20
C ILE A 37 -17.83 6.97 8.38
N ALA A 38 -18.09 5.74 8.83
CA ALA A 38 -19.03 4.85 8.14
C ALA A 38 -20.46 5.40 8.15
N GLY A 39 -20.89 6.01 9.26
CA GLY A 39 -22.17 6.71 9.34
C GLY A 39 -22.28 7.86 8.34
N TYR A 40 -21.21 8.62 8.15
CA TYR A 40 -21.17 9.66 7.11
C TYR A 40 -21.12 9.08 5.69
N MET A 41 -20.39 7.99 5.46
CA MET A 41 -20.38 7.30 4.16
C MET A 41 -21.80 6.91 3.74
N LYS A 42 -22.57 6.32 4.68
CA LYS A 42 -23.98 5.99 4.48
C LYS A 42 -24.81 7.22 4.11
N GLU A 43 -24.70 8.28 4.92
CA GLU A 43 -25.39 9.55 4.70
C GLU A 43 -25.09 10.14 3.32
N VAL A 44 -23.85 10.07 2.86
CA VAL A 44 -23.48 10.55 1.52
C VAL A 44 -24.10 9.67 0.44
N ILE A 45 -24.00 8.34 0.54
CA ILE A 45 -24.58 7.44 -0.47
C ILE A 45 -26.10 7.67 -0.59
N ASP A 46 -26.81 7.70 0.54
CA ASP A 46 -28.28 7.87 0.57
C ASP A 46 -28.75 9.23 0.03
N ASN A 47 -27.93 10.28 0.16
CA ASN A 47 -28.25 11.63 -0.32
C ASN A 47 -27.83 11.90 -1.78
N ASN A 48 -27.27 10.92 -2.49
CA ASN A 48 -26.80 11.07 -3.87
C ASN A 48 -27.66 10.25 -4.86
N PRO A 49 -28.80 10.80 -5.33
CA PRO A 49 -29.73 10.07 -6.21
C PRO A 49 -29.17 9.73 -7.60
N GLN A 50 -28.01 10.26 -7.98
CA GLN A 50 -27.34 9.96 -9.26
C GLN A 50 -26.74 8.54 -9.28
N ILE A 51 -26.68 7.88 -8.13
CA ILE A 51 -26.05 6.57 -7.92
C ILE A 51 -27.04 5.41 -8.10
N ASP A 52 -28.35 5.69 -8.08
CA ASP A 52 -29.45 4.72 -8.18
C ASP A 52 -29.67 4.11 -9.59
N GLY A 53 -28.61 4.02 -10.41
CA GLY A 53 -28.59 3.09 -11.55
C GLY A 53 -28.64 3.69 -12.96
N LEU A 54 -28.40 5.00 -13.15
CA LEU A 54 -28.30 5.57 -14.50
C LEU A 54 -26.95 5.31 -15.16
N ASP A 55 -25.85 5.34 -14.40
CA ASP A 55 -24.50 5.13 -14.93
C ASP A 55 -23.51 4.63 -13.84
N PRO A 56 -22.86 3.47 -14.00
CA PRO A 56 -21.90 2.95 -13.03
C PRO A 56 -20.69 3.89 -12.83
N THR A 57 -20.40 4.78 -13.78
CA THR A 57 -19.35 5.78 -13.64
C THR A 57 -19.59 6.72 -12.46
N TRP A 58 -20.84 7.05 -12.12
CA TRP A 58 -21.17 7.90 -10.96
C TRP A 58 -20.81 7.22 -9.63
N VAL A 59 -21.05 5.92 -9.52
CA VAL A 59 -20.69 5.12 -8.34
C VAL A 59 -19.17 5.14 -8.16
N GLU A 60 -18.41 4.95 -9.25
CA GLU A 60 -16.96 4.99 -9.20
C GLU A 60 -16.40 6.36 -8.83
N VAL A 61 -16.98 7.46 -9.35
CA VAL A 61 -16.56 8.83 -9.00
C VAL A 61 -16.82 9.09 -7.52
N LEU A 62 -18.03 8.80 -7.02
CA LEU A 62 -18.34 9.03 -5.61
C LEU A 62 -17.39 8.23 -4.70
N LYS A 63 -17.16 6.95 -5.02
CA LYS A 63 -16.25 6.12 -4.23
C LYS A 63 -14.86 6.73 -4.17
N GLU A 64 -14.33 7.17 -5.31
CA GLU A 64 -12.99 7.78 -5.36
C GLU A 64 -12.91 9.08 -4.57
N ASP A 65 -13.94 9.93 -4.65
CA ASP A 65 -14.02 11.17 -3.89
C ASP A 65 -14.11 10.91 -2.38
N LEU A 66 -14.93 9.96 -1.96
CA LEU A 66 -15.09 9.57 -0.55
C LEU A 66 -13.81 8.97 0.01
N ILE A 67 -13.17 8.04 -0.70
CA ILE A 67 -11.88 7.50 -0.28
C ILE A 67 -10.83 8.61 -0.29
N SER A 68 -10.91 9.56 -1.23
CA SER A 68 -10.02 10.70 -1.29
C SER A 68 -10.10 11.54 0.00
N PHE A 69 -11.33 11.85 0.37
CA PHE A 69 -11.71 12.56 1.58
C PHE A 69 -11.30 11.80 2.86
N PHE A 70 -11.58 10.50 2.94
CA PHE A 70 -11.26 9.68 4.11
C PHE A 70 -9.77 9.58 4.37
N THR A 71 -8.91 9.49 3.35
CA THR A 71 -7.46 9.47 3.62
C THR A 71 -7.00 10.76 4.29
N ALA A 72 -7.48 11.92 3.81
CA ALA A 72 -7.10 13.20 4.40
C ALA A 72 -7.61 13.33 5.84
N LEU A 73 -8.81 12.83 6.11
CA LEU A 73 -9.39 12.81 7.45
C LEU A 73 -8.66 11.83 8.38
N LEU A 74 -8.36 10.62 7.91
CA LEU A 74 -7.69 9.57 8.69
C LEU A 74 -6.25 9.97 9.03
N GLU A 75 -5.54 10.67 8.15
CA GLU A 75 -4.22 11.23 8.49
C GLU A 75 -4.30 12.18 9.70
N GLN A 76 -5.36 12.97 9.82
CA GLN A 76 -5.58 13.86 10.97
C GLN A 76 -6.03 13.09 12.21
N TYR A 77 -6.91 12.10 12.06
CA TYR A 77 -7.36 11.25 13.17
C TYR A 77 -6.20 10.50 13.78
N ARG A 78 -5.30 9.94 12.96
CA ARG A 78 -4.08 9.28 13.41
C ARG A 78 -3.24 10.18 14.32
N ILE A 79 -3.09 11.46 13.97
CA ILE A 79 -2.31 12.42 14.79
C ILE A 79 -2.97 12.58 16.17
N LEU A 80 -4.29 12.81 16.20
CA LEU A 80 -5.04 12.93 17.46
C LEU A 80 -4.99 11.66 18.31
N GLN A 81 -5.09 10.49 17.67
CA GLN A 81 -5.04 9.20 18.34
C GLN A 81 -3.66 8.96 18.95
N ILE A 82 -2.56 9.30 18.26
CA ILE A 82 -1.20 9.22 18.80
C ILE A 82 -1.05 10.12 20.03
N GLU A 83 -1.60 11.33 20.00
CA GLU A 83 -1.61 12.23 21.17
C GLU A 83 -2.39 11.63 22.34
N ALA A 84 -3.60 11.11 22.09
CA ALA A 84 -4.41 10.47 23.12
C ALA A 84 -3.75 9.21 23.69
N MET A 85 -3.10 8.38 22.86
CA MET A 85 -2.37 7.20 23.31
C MET A 85 -1.19 7.54 24.22
N LYS A 86 -0.46 8.64 23.95
CA LYS A 86 0.59 9.13 24.85
C LYS A 86 0.02 9.49 26.20
N GLU A 87 -1.11 10.18 26.22
CA GLU A 87 -1.79 10.58 27.45
C GLU A 87 -2.34 9.37 28.22
N LEU A 88 -3.00 8.42 27.56
CA LEU A 88 -3.46 7.16 28.16
C LEU A 88 -2.30 6.34 28.75
N THR A 89 -1.15 6.33 28.07
CA THR A 89 0.07 5.69 28.59
C THR A 89 0.58 6.39 29.85
N MET A 90 0.50 7.73 29.90
CA MET A 90 0.84 8.51 31.09
C MET A 90 -0.11 8.19 32.25
N ILE A 91 -1.41 8.09 31.97
CA ILE A 91 -2.44 7.71 32.95
C ILE A 91 -2.16 6.32 33.52
N ALA A 92 -1.89 5.33 32.66
CA ALA A 92 -1.57 3.97 33.07
C ALA A 92 -0.30 3.92 33.96
N LYS A 93 0.78 4.60 33.55
CA LYS A 93 2.00 4.73 34.34
C LYS A 93 1.73 5.34 35.72
N PHE A 94 0.95 6.43 35.76
CA PHE A 94 0.62 7.08 37.03
C PHE A 94 -0.27 6.19 37.91
N ARG A 95 -1.18 5.40 37.33
CA ARG A 95 -2.05 4.47 38.07
C ARG A 95 -1.25 3.36 38.75
N GLU A 96 -0.32 2.75 38.03
CA GLU A 96 0.50 1.61 38.47
C GLU A 96 1.69 2.02 39.37
N ALA A 97 2.13 3.28 39.31
CA ALA A 97 3.26 3.79 40.06
C ALA A 97 3.08 3.69 41.60
N ALA A 98 4.22 3.54 42.30
CA ALA A 98 4.28 3.61 43.75
C ALA A 98 3.98 5.04 44.26
N ILE A 99 3.67 5.20 45.55
CA ILE A 99 3.29 6.50 46.14
C ILE A 99 4.41 7.53 45.99
N GLU A 100 5.67 7.13 46.14
CA GLU A 100 6.85 7.99 45.98
C GLU A 100 6.98 8.50 44.54
N GLU A 101 6.76 7.62 43.56
CA GLU A 101 6.80 7.95 42.13
C GLU A 101 5.61 8.83 41.74
N LYS A 102 4.41 8.53 42.25
CA LYS A 102 3.20 9.37 42.08
C LYS A 102 3.45 10.80 42.58
N ARG A 103 4.17 10.98 43.69
CA ARG A 103 4.54 12.33 44.18
C ARG A 103 5.45 13.07 43.22
N MET A 104 6.42 12.38 42.59
CA MET A 104 7.29 12.99 41.59
C MET A 104 6.52 13.38 40.32
N MET A 105 5.59 12.53 39.88
CA MET A 105 4.76 12.77 38.69
C MET A 105 3.61 13.76 38.91
N TRP A 106 3.26 14.06 40.17
CA TRP A 106 2.04 14.80 40.52
C TRP A 106 1.95 16.19 39.88
N GLN A 107 3.08 16.91 39.84
CA GLN A 107 3.12 18.26 39.24
C GLN A 107 2.87 18.19 37.73
N GLU A 108 3.44 17.19 37.06
CA GLU A 108 3.25 16.96 35.63
C GLU A 108 1.80 16.58 35.33
N VAL A 109 1.23 15.63 36.09
CA VAL A 109 -0.18 15.21 35.97
C VAL A 109 -1.14 16.39 36.16
N CYS A 110 -0.93 17.20 37.20
CA CYS A 110 -1.76 18.39 37.42
C CYS A 110 -1.67 19.37 36.25
N THR A 111 -0.46 19.62 35.74
CA THR A 111 -0.25 20.56 34.63
C THR A 111 -0.91 20.06 33.35
N THR A 112 -0.80 18.76 33.04
CA THR A 112 -1.45 18.14 31.88
C THR A 112 -2.98 18.21 31.98
N ILE A 113 -3.54 17.92 33.16
CA ILE A 113 -4.99 17.99 33.37
C ILE A 113 -5.49 19.44 33.24
N GLU A 114 -4.82 20.40 33.88
CA GLU A 114 -5.20 21.82 33.87
C GLU A 114 -5.06 22.47 32.49
N ALA A 115 -4.07 22.06 31.70
CA ALA A 115 -3.90 22.53 30.32
C ALA A 115 -4.91 21.88 29.36
N GLY A 116 -5.33 20.64 29.64
CA GLY A 116 -6.05 19.80 28.69
C GLY A 116 -7.56 19.71 28.89
N TYR A 117 -8.07 20.01 30.10
CA TYR A 117 -9.43 19.68 30.53
C TYR A 117 -10.05 20.78 31.39
N SER A 118 -11.37 20.93 31.30
CA SER A 118 -12.10 21.81 32.19
C SER A 118 -12.38 21.14 33.54
N LYS A 119 -12.76 21.95 34.54
CA LYS A 119 -13.22 21.46 35.85
C LYS A 119 -14.42 20.50 35.79
N TYR A 120 -15.17 20.50 34.68
CA TYR A 120 -16.31 19.62 34.47
C TYR A 120 -15.90 18.30 33.83
N ASP A 121 -14.77 18.27 33.12
CA ASP A 121 -14.23 17.05 32.51
C ASP A 121 -13.44 16.25 33.55
N VAL A 122 -12.62 16.94 34.35
CA VAL A 122 -11.89 16.34 35.49
C VAL A 122 -11.93 17.31 36.66
N ASN A 123 -12.57 16.91 37.77
CA ASN A 123 -12.69 17.74 38.97
C ASN A 123 -11.40 17.73 39.82
N LEU A 124 -10.29 18.15 39.22
CA LEU A 124 -8.98 18.22 39.87
C LEU A 124 -9.00 19.02 41.20
N PRO A 125 -9.70 20.16 41.33
CA PRO A 125 -9.81 20.87 42.60
C PRO A 125 -10.51 20.04 43.70
N GLY A 126 -11.52 19.24 43.34
CA GLY A 126 -12.20 18.33 44.26
C GLY A 126 -11.27 17.22 44.75
N TYR A 127 -10.53 16.59 43.85
CA TYR A 127 -9.53 15.58 44.21
C TYR A 127 -8.41 16.17 45.08
N LYS A 128 -7.90 17.37 44.74
CA LYS A 128 -6.91 18.12 45.56
C LYS A 128 -7.39 18.34 47.00
N ALA A 129 -8.68 18.61 47.20
CA ALA A 129 -9.27 18.82 48.52
C ALA A 129 -9.42 17.51 49.34
N GLN A 130 -9.66 16.38 48.66
CA GLN A 130 -9.90 15.08 49.30
C GLN A 130 -8.62 14.37 49.77
N PHE A 131 -7.44 14.72 49.25
CA PHE A 131 -6.15 14.14 49.69
C PHE A 131 -5.80 14.38 51.17
N LYS A 132 -6.61 15.13 51.91
CA LYS A 132 -6.54 15.30 53.37
C LYS A 132 -7.15 14.12 54.16
N THR A 133 -7.81 13.18 53.49
CA THR A 133 -8.39 11.96 54.08
C THR A 133 -7.45 10.75 53.96
N ASP A 134 -7.70 9.69 54.73
CA ASP A 134 -6.79 8.54 54.87
C ASP A 134 -6.75 7.61 53.65
N ASP A 135 -7.79 7.58 52.80
CA ASP A 135 -7.86 6.67 51.65
C ASP A 135 -7.36 7.32 50.34
N LYS A 136 -6.03 7.47 50.24
CA LYS A 136 -5.38 8.13 49.09
C LYS A 136 -5.42 7.29 47.81
N ASP A 137 -5.40 5.96 47.93
CA ASP A 137 -5.38 5.06 46.78
C ASP A 137 -6.73 5.01 46.05
N ALA A 138 -7.84 5.05 46.79
CA ALA A 138 -9.16 5.20 46.19
C ALA A 138 -9.29 6.52 45.42
N ILE A 139 -8.73 7.62 45.97
CA ILE A 139 -8.74 8.95 45.33
C ILE A 139 -7.92 8.95 44.04
N PHE A 140 -6.71 8.37 44.03
CA PHE A 140 -5.90 8.26 42.81
C PHE A 140 -6.55 7.37 41.75
N SER A 141 -7.21 6.29 42.17
CA SER A 141 -7.94 5.39 41.26
C SER A 141 -9.15 6.08 40.62
N ALA A 142 -9.91 6.87 41.39
CA ALA A 142 -11.01 7.66 40.88
C ALA A 142 -10.53 8.76 39.93
N LEU A 143 -9.49 9.51 40.29
CA LEU A 143 -8.90 10.54 39.45
C LEU A 143 -8.40 9.97 38.11
N THR A 144 -7.69 8.85 38.13
CA THR A 144 -7.17 8.21 36.90
C THR A 144 -8.28 7.70 36.02
N SER A 145 -9.35 7.13 36.59
CA SER A 145 -10.53 6.71 35.84
C SER A 145 -11.27 7.89 35.20
N ASP A 146 -11.48 8.98 35.94
CA ASP A 146 -12.12 10.19 35.41
C ASP A 146 -11.28 10.82 34.29
N TRP A 147 -9.96 10.89 34.49
CA TRP A 147 -9.03 11.41 33.50
C TRP A 147 -8.99 10.53 32.25
N GLU A 148 -9.00 9.20 32.39
CA GLU A 148 -9.08 8.27 31.26
C GLU A 148 -10.37 8.46 30.45
N ASN A 149 -11.51 8.59 31.13
CA ASN A 149 -12.79 8.84 30.50
C ASN A 149 -12.84 10.21 29.81
N ALA A 150 -12.30 11.26 30.45
CA ALA A 150 -12.21 12.59 29.89
C ALA A 150 -11.31 12.61 28.64
N CYS A 151 -10.19 11.89 28.66
CA CYS A 151 -9.29 11.76 27.52
C CYS A 151 -9.99 11.11 26.32
N LYS A 152 -10.69 9.99 26.53
CA LYS A 152 -11.48 9.32 25.49
C LYS A 152 -12.61 10.21 24.95
N ALA A 153 -13.34 10.91 25.83
CA ALA A 153 -14.42 11.81 25.43
C ALA A 153 -13.90 13.03 24.66
N LYS A 154 -12.74 13.57 25.04
CA LYS A 154 -12.06 14.66 24.33
C LYS A 154 -11.63 14.24 22.93
N LEU A 155 -11.09 13.03 22.77
CA LEU A 155 -10.74 12.47 21.48
C LEU A 155 -11.98 12.37 20.58
N ASP A 156 -13.05 11.70 21.04
CA ASP A 156 -14.31 11.56 20.29
C ASP A 156 -14.91 12.93 19.91
N ARG A 157 -14.90 13.90 20.83
CA ARG A 157 -15.35 15.26 20.54
C ARG A 157 -14.51 15.93 19.44
N LYS A 158 -13.18 15.81 19.49
CA LYS A 158 -12.28 16.39 18.48
C LYS A 158 -12.48 15.71 17.11
N GLU A 159 -12.59 14.38 17.08
CA GLU A 159 -12.85 13.60 15.87
C GLU A 159 -14.15 14.05 15.20
N ARG A 160 -15.26 14.12 15.96
CA ARG A 160 -16.57 14.60 15.46
C ARG A 160 -16.52 16.05 14.97
N GLN A 161 -15.82 16.93 15.69
CA GLN A 161 -15.65 18.32 15.26
C GLN A 161 -14.86 18.44 13.96
N MET A 162 -13.79 17.65 13.81
CA MET A 162 -13.03 17.61 12.56
C MET A 162 -13.86 17.05 11.41
N LEU A 163 -14.57 15.94 11.64
CA LEU A 163 -15.47 15.38 10.63
C LEU A 163 -16.48 16.42 10.17
N ASN A 164 -17.21 17.07 11.07
CA ASN A 164 -18.22 18.07 10.69
C ASN A 164 -17.64 19.24 9.89
N ARG A 165 -16.43 19.72 10.21
CA ARG A 165 -15.74 20.74 9.41
C ARG A 165 -15.37 20.23 8.02
N ALA A 166 -14.86 19.00 7.96
CA ALA A 166 -14.44 18.35 6.73
C ALA A 166 -15.66 18.04 5.83
N LYS A 167 -16.80 17.61 6.39
CA LYS A 167 -18.08 17.40 5.68
C LYS A 167 -18.49 18.66 4.90
N MET A 168 -18.53 19.82 5.56
CA MET A 168 -18.91 21.08 4.92
C MET A 168 -18.00 21.45 3.74
N GLN A 169 -16.70 21.17 3.85
CA GLN A 169 -15.75 21.42 2.76
C GLN A 169 -15.94 20.41 1.61
N PHE A 170 -16.14 19.14 1.94
CA PHE A 170 -16.37 18.08 0.96
C PHE A 170 -17.64 18.32 0.14
N GLU A 171 -18.76 18.63 0.79
CA GLU A 171 -20.04 18.90 0.11
C GLU A 171 -19.96 20.09 -0.86
N GLN A 172 -19.16 21.12 -0.53
CA GLN A 172 -18.92 22.25 -1.42
C GLN A 172 -18.07 21.85 -2.64
N LEU A 173 -17.01 21.06 -2.43
CA LEU A 173 -16.10 20.64 -3.50
C LEU A 173 -16.70 19.57 -4.40
N SER A 174 -17.41 18.59 -3.83
CA SER A 174 -17.93 17.42 -4.55
C SER A 174 -19.02 17.77 -5.57
N ARG A 175 -19.83 18.80 -5.32
CA ARG A 175 -20.85 19.26 -6.29
C ARG A 175 -20.25 19.74 -7.60
N ASP A 176 -19.17 20.52 -7.53
CA ASP A 176 -18.52 21.11 -8.71
C ASP A 176 -17.46 20.18 -9.32
N ALA A 177 -16.72 19.43 -8.48
CA ALA A 177 -15.68 18.51 -8.92
C ALA A 177 -16.25 17.20 -9.47
N GLY A 178 -17.26 16.60 -8.80
CA GLY A 178 -17.82 15.31 -9.18
C GLY A 178 -18.41 15.30 -10.59
N THR A 179 -19.01 16.41 -11.02
CA THR A 179 -19.53 16.56 -12.40
C THR A 179 -18.39 16.59 -13.43
N ARG A 180 -17.28 17.29 -13.13
CA ARG A 180 -16.11 17.33 -14.01
C ARG A 180 -15.42 15.99 -14.08
N ASP A 181 -15.28 15.31 -12.94
CA ASP A 181 -14.67 13.99 -12.87
C ASP A 181 -15.49 12.98 -13.65
N TYR A 182 -16.82 13.00 -13.52
CA TYR A 182 -17.72 12.20 -14.35
C TYR A 182 -17.54 12.47 -15.85
N GLU A 183 -17.55 13.74 -16.27
CA GLU A 183 -17.33 14.11 -17.67
C GLU A 183 -15.97 13.63 -18.19
N ASP A 184 -14.92 13.75 -17.39
CA ASP A 184 -13.59 13.30 -17.77
C ASP A 184 -13.51 11.77 -17.85
N LYS A 185 -14.19 11.03 -16.95
CA LYS A 185 -14.33 9.58 -17.08
C LYS A 185 -15.08 9.20 -18.37
N LYS A 186 -16.13 9.93 -18.74
CA LYS A 186 -16.88 9.69 -19.99
C LYS A 186 -16.06 10.03 -21.24
N LYS A 187 -15.27 11.10 -21.21
CA LYS A 187 -14.32 11.42 -22.30
C LYS A 187 -13.33 10.28 -22.50
N VAL A 188 -12.77 9.74 -21.41
CA VAL A 188 -11.88 8.58 -21.47
C VAL A 188 -12.58 7.41 -22.14
N GLU A 189 -13.78 7.02 -21.68
CA GLU A 189 -14.60 5.93 -22.28
C GLU A 189 -14.85 6.14 -23.78
N ASN A 190 -15.18 7.36 -24.20
CA ASN A 190 -15.40 7.69 -25.61
C ASN A 190 -14.15 7.47 -26.48
N TYR A 191 -12.95 7.78 -25.97
CA TYR A 191 -11.70 7.50 -26.69
C TYR A 191 -11.46 5.99 -26.84
N VAL A 192 -11.83 5.18 -25.85
CA VAL A 192 -11.73 3.70 -25.93
C VAL A 192 -12.64 3.15 -27.00
N HIS A 193 -13.89 3.60 -27.02
CA HIS A 193 -14.86 3.16 -28.02
C HIS A 193 -14.42 3.55 -29.44
N ARG A 194 -13.73 4.68 -29.58
CA ARG A 194 -13.19 5.14 -30.86
C ARG A 194 -12.00 4.29 -31.33
N TYR A 195 -11.21 3.73 -30.42
CA TYR A 195 -9.99 3.00 -30.73
C TYR A 195 -10.05 1.58 -30.14
N PRO A 196 -10.58 0.58 -30.88
CA PRO A 196 -10.73 -0.79 -30.39
C PRO A 196 -9.41 -1.44 -29.95
N GLN A 197 -8.28 -0.98 -30.49
CA GLN A 197 -6.93 -1.37 -30.07
C GLN A 197 -6.70 -1.14 -28.57
N LEU A 198 -7.26 -0.07 -28.00
CA LEU A 198 -7.09 0.24 -26.57
C LEU A 198 -7.79 -0.79 -25.70
N LYS A 199 -9.00 -1.21 -26.10
CA LYS A 199 -9.74 -2.25 -25.41
C LYS A 199 -9.01 -3.59 -25.49
N GLU A 200 -8.49 -3.91 -26.66
CA GLU A 200 -7.70 -5.11 -26.89
C GLU A 200 -6.44 -5.15 -26.02
N ILE A 201 -5.74 -4.02 -25.83
CA ILE A 201 -4.59 -3.92 -24.91
C ILE A 201 -5.01 -4.20 -23.48
N VAL A 202 -6.09 -3.57 -23.00
CA VAL A 202 -6.60 -3.76 -21.62
C VAL A 202 -7.00 -5.21 -21.37
N ASP A 203 -7.57 -5.88 -22.38
CA ASP A 203 -7.99 -7.28 -22.27
C ASP A 203 -6.78 -8.25 -22.28
N MET A 204 -5.73 -7.96 -23.06
CA MET A 204 -4.54 -8.83 -23.15
C MET A 204 -3.53 -8.63 -22.00
N ILE A 205 -3.35 -7.41 -21.53
CA ILE A 205 -2.27 -7.07 -20.61
C ILE A 205 -2.50 -7.70 -19.22
N GLY A 206 -1.57 -8.54 -18.79
CA GLY A 206 -1.71 -9.31 -17.55
C GLY A 206 -2.29 -10.70 -17.63
N ARG A 207 -2.73 -11.10 -18.82
CA ARG A 207 -3.25 -12.41 -19.20
C ARG A 207 -4.42 -12.94 -18.38
N ASP A 208 -5.59 -12.91 -19.00
CA ASP A 208 -6.57 -14.00 -18.93
C ASP A 208 -7.42 -13.97 -20.21
N LYS A 209 -7.04 -14.78 -21.22
CA LYS A 209 -7.96 -15.43 -22.17
C LYS A 209 -7.23 -16.37 -23.14
N ASP A 210 -7.79 -17.56 -23.19
CA ASP A 210 -7.59 -18.70 -24.09
C ASP A 210 -6.20 -19.34 -24.08
N SER A 211 -6.16 -20.45 -23.32
CA SER A 211 -5.45 -21.67 -23.70
C SER A 211 -5.77 -22.04 -25.16
N SER A 212 -5.13 -21.37 -26.12
CA SER A 212 -4.67 -22.13 -27.28
C SER A 212 -3.75 -23.20 -26.70
N GLU A 213 -4.02 -24.46 -26.97
CA GLU A 213 -3.23 -25.58 -26.44
C GLU A 213 -1.73 -25.53 -26.83
N GLU A 214 -1.34 -24.53 -27.63
CA GLU A 214 -0.03 -24.38 -28.27
C GLU A 214 0.91 -23.40 -27.53
N GLU A 215 0.42 -22.43 -26.77
CA GLU A 215 1.27 -21.55 -25.94
C GLU A 215 1.09 -21.88 -24.46
N LYS A 216 1.57 -23.06 -24.07
CA LYS A 216 1.78 -23.42 -22.66
C LYS A 216 2.87 -22.50 -22.11
N ASP A 217 2.43 -21.41 -21.50
CA ASP A 217 3.28 -20.47 -20.76
C ASP A 217 4.30 -21.23 -19.93
N THR A 218 5.54 -21.21 -20.43
CA THR A 218 6.68 -21.73 -19.71
C THR A 218 7.14 -20.69 -18.71
N VAL A 219 7.34 -21.20 -17.49
CA VAL A 219 8.01 -20.63 -16.33
C VAL A 219 7.11 -19.79 -15.43
N VAL A 220 6.67 -20.42 -14.33
CA VAL A 220 6.17 -19.75 -13.12
C VAL A 220 7.27 -19.84 -12.07
N TYR A 221 7.87 -18.71 -11.70
CA TYR A 221 8.72 -18.65 -10.51
C TYR A 221 7.84 -18.63 -9.27
N ARG A 222 7.76 -19.76 -8.58
CA ARG A 222 7.09 -19.83 -7.28
C ARG A 222 8.12 -19.67 -6.17
N PHE A 223 8.04 -18.58 -5.42
CA PHE A 223 8.61 -18.51 -4.07
C PHE A 223 7.78 -19.40 -3.16
N LEU A 224 8.10 -20.69 -3.13
CA LEU A 224 7.68 -21.54 -2.03
C LEU A 224 8.51 -21.11 -0.81
N PRO A 225 7.93 -20.54 0.25
CA PRO A 225 8.49 -20.80 1.55
C PRO A 225 8.47 -22.32 1.65
N THR A 226 9.64 -22.95 1.79
CA THR A 226 9.71 -24.36 2.18
C THR A 226 8.76 -24.46 3.36
N THR A 227 7.65 -25.16 3.17
CA THR A 227 6.63 -25.34 4.20
C THR A 227 7.39 -25.61 5.48
N VAL A 228 7.13 -24.82 6.53
CA VAL A 228 7.60 -25.14 7.89
C VAL A 228 7.25 -26.61 8.05
N ALA A 229 8.27 -27.46 7.96
CA ALA A 229 8.05 -28.88 7.99
C ALA A 229 7.40 -29.12 9.34
N LYS A 230 6.19 -29.68 9.32
CA LYS A 230 5.53 -30.18 10.50
C LYS A 230 6.55 -31.06 11.23
N ASN A 231 6.96 -30.61 12.42
CA ASN A 231 7.63 -31.39 13.44
C ASN A 231 8.88 -32.16 12.96
N SER A 232 10.02 -31.49 12.77
CA SER A 232 11.32 -32.17 12.85
C SER A 232 11.87 -32.06 14.28
N SER A 233 11.42 -32.95 15.16
CA SER A 233 12.06 -33.18 16.47
C SER A 233 13.44 -33.85 16.36
N VAL A 234 13.95 -34.02 15.13
CA VAL A 234 15.27 -34.53 14.82
C VAL A 234 15.86 -33.59 13.77
N GLU A 235 16.55 -32.55 14.21
CA GLU A 235 17.46 -31.80 13.34
C GLU A 235 18.67 -32.70 13.07
N GLU A 236 18.95 -33.00 11.80
CA GLU A 236 20.13 -33.77 11.42
C GLU A 236 21.40 -32.99 11.79
N ILE A 237 22.23 -33.60 12.64
CA ILE A 237 23.52 -33.07 13.06
C ILE A 237 24.55 -33.47 12.00
N ASP A 238 25.04 -32.51 11.21
CA ASP A 238 26.07 -32.78 10.19
C ASP A 238 27.50 -32.52 10.70
N ARG A 239 27.72 -31.56 11.64
CA ARG A 239 29.06 -31.10 12.05
C ARG A 239 29.14 -30.62 13.51
N VAL A 240 30.36 -30.41 13.98
CA VAL A 240 30.67 -29.69 15.24
C VAL A 240 31.26 -28.34 14.88
N GLU A 241 30.76 -27.27 15.49
CA GLU A 241 31.22 -25.90 15.33
C GLU A 241 31.47 -25.23 16.70
N SER A 242 32.07 -24.03 16.70
CA SER A 242 32.23 -23.24 17.92
C SER A 242 31.12 -22.18 18.01
N GLY A 243 30.50 -22.04 19.19
CA GLY A 243 29.49 -21.02 19.45
C GLY A 243 29.12 -20.90 20.93
N ASP A 244 27.90 -20.42 21.19
CA ASP A 244 27.36 -20.10 22.53
C ASP A 244 25.93 -20.66 22.76
N ASN A 245 25.47 -21.64 21.98
CA ASN A 245 24.13 -22.22 22.17
C ASN A 245 24.16 -23.40 23.14
N LEU A 246 23.86 -23.12 24.42
CA LEU A 246 23.85 -24.09 25.53
C LEU A 246 23.05 -25.38 25.25
N GLU A 247 21.98 -25.30 24.45
CA GLU A 247 21.14 -26.46 24.14
C GLU A 247 21.82 -27.46 23.19
N ARG A 248 22.88 -27.03 22.51
CA ARG A 248 23.61 -27.79 21.48
C ARG A 248 25.08 -28.04 21.85
N VAL A 249 25.54 -27.50 22.97
CA VAL A 249 26.92 -27.65 23.46
C VAL A 249 27.23 -29.13 23.66
N LEU A 250 28.43 -29.54 23.25
CA LEU A 250 28.88 -30.91 23.44
C LEU A 250 28.95 -31.25 24.93
N PRO A 251 28.55 -32.48 25.34
CA PRO A 251 28.60 -32.88 26.74
C PRO A 251 29.98 -32.73 27.40
N VAL A 252 31.06 -32.83 26.60
CA VAL A 252 32.44 -32.65 27.09
C VAL A 252 32.71 -31.22 27.57
N GLU A 253 32.11 -30.22 26.93
CA GLU A 253 32.27 -28.81 27.31
C GLU A 253 31.55 -28.51 28.63
N LEU A 254 30.43 -29.19 28.92
CA LEU A 254 29.71 -29.07 30.19
C LEU A 254 30.44 -29.70 31.39
N SER A 255 31.43 -30.56 31.14
CA SER A 255 32.25 -31.18 32.19
C SER A 255 33.48 -30.34 32.60
N MET A 256 33.69 -29.21 31.94
CA MET A 256 34.80 -28.29 32.15
C MET A 256 34.64 -27.48 33.46
N PRO A 257 35.73 -27.05 34.12
CA PRO A 257 35.65 -26.12 35.25
C PRO A 257 34.89 -24.84 34.91
N GLU A 258 34.03 -24.37 35.83
CA GLU A 258 33.11 -23.25 35.63
C GLU A 258 33.78 -21.99 35.07
N ASP A 259 34.93 -21.59 35.63
CA ASP A 259 35.66 -20.38 35.20
C ASP A 259 36.07 -20.43 33.72
N LEU A 260 36.47 -21.62 33.24
CA LEU A 260 36.91 -21.82 31.87
C LEU A 260 35.70 -21.96 30.93
N PHE A 261 34.62 -22.60 31.40
CA PHE A 261 33.37 -22.68 30.67
C PHE A 261 32.77 -21.29 30.41
N PHE A 262 32.63 -20.45 31.45
CA PHE A 262 32.08 -19.10 31.30
C PHE A 262 32.95 -18.21 30.41
N LYS A 263 34.29 -18.37 30.48
CA LYS A 263 35.20 -17.67 29.58
C LYS A 263 34.94 -18.05 28.13
N ARG A 264 34.87 -19.35 27.81
CA ARG A 264 34.63 -19.84 26.45
C ARG A 264 33.21 -19.56 25.96
N TYR A 265 32.23 -19.55 26.85
CA TYR A 265 30.86 -19.15 26.55
C TYR A 265 30.82 -17.67 26.12
N ALA A 266 31.46 -16.78 26.88
CA ALA A 266 31.51 -15.36 26.57
C ALA A 266 32.26 -15.06 25.27
N THR A 267 33.29 -15.85 24.93
CA THR A 267 34.06 -15.72 23.67
C THR A 267 33.44 -16.48 22.48
N LYS A 268 32.32 -17.18 22.68
CA LYS A 268 31.66 -18.04 21.67
C LYS A 268 32.55 -19.16 21.12
N GLU A 269 33.38 -19.71 22.00
CA GLU A 269 34.37 -20.75 21.68
C GLU A 269 33.96 -22.14 22.18
N LEU A 270 32.73 -22.34 22.68
CA LEU A 270 32.25 -23.67 23.08
C LEU A 270 31.95 -24.54 21.87
N GLN A 271 32.40 -25.79 21.89
CA GLN A 271 32.03 -26.73 20.84
C GLN A 271 30.56 -27.14 20.97
N GLN A 272 29.82 -27.00 19.88
CA GLN A 272 28.39 -27.31 19.80
C GLN A 272 28.07 -28.06 18.50
N PHE A 273 26.98 -28.82 18.49
CA PHE A 273 26.47 -29.44 17.28
C PHE A 273 25.90 -28.38 16.33
N SER A 274 26.35 -28.38 15.07
CA SER A 274 25.86 -27.46 14.06
C SER A 274 24.41 -27.81 13.70
N SER A 275 23.52 -26.82 13.74
CA SER A 275 22.30 -26.90 12.94
C SER A 275 22.68 -26.72 11.48
N PRO A 276 22.00 -27.37 10.51
CA PRO A 276 21.76 -26.68 9.25
C PRO A 276 21.03 -25.40 9.65
N GLY A 277 21.74 -24.27 9.65
CA GLY A 277 21.12 -22.98 9.94
C GLY A 277 19.91 -22.85 9.04
N LYS A 278 18.82 -22.22 9.53
CA LYS A 278 17.66 -21.85 8.69
C LYS A 278 18.18 -21.40 7.33
N ASP A 279 18.09 -22.28 6.35
CA ASP A 279 18.66 -22.05 5.04
C ASP A 279 18.01 -20.74 4.60
N LYS A 280 18.83 -19.70 4.35
CA LYS A 280 18.33 -18.52 3.65
C LYS A 280 17.56 -19.05 2.45
N PRO A 281 16.32 -18.58 2.19
CA PRO A 281 15.41 -19.21 1.24
C PRO A 281 16.18 -19.51 -0.04
N LYS A 282 16.49 -20.78 -0.27
CA LYS A 282 17.15 -21.21 -1.50
C LYS A 282 16.09 -21.06 -2.59
N LYS A 283 16.39 -20.24 -3.59
CA LYS A 283 15.65 -20.25 -4.86
C LYS A 283 15.75 -21.66 -5.42
N ILE A 284 14.68 -22.43 -5.30
CA ILE A 284 14.54 -23.69 -6.03
C ILE A 284 13.67 -23.36 -7.24
N GLU A 285 14.25 -23.52 -8.42
CA GLU A 285 13.59 -23.33 -9.70
C GLU A 285 12.75 -24.58 -10.01
N GLU A 286 11.45 -24.54 -9.75
CA GLU A 286 10.52 -25.57 -10.21
C GLU A 286 9.82 -25.12 -11.50
N HIS A 287 10.09 -25.83 -12.61
CA HIS A 287 9.35 -25.67 -13.85
C HIS A 287 7.98 -26.36 -13.75
N ARG A 288 6.96 -25.64 -13.28
CA ARG A 288 5.56 -26.08 -13.43
C ARG A 288 4.94 -25.57 -14.72
N LYS A 289 4.16 -26.44 -15.38
CA LYS A 289 3.32 -26.15 -16.54
C LYS A 289 1.85 -25.95 -16.13
N ASP A 290 1.62 -25.26 -15.01
CA ASP A 290 0.26 -24.91 -14.58
C ASP A 290 -0.05 -23.48 -15.07
N PRO A 291 -1.25 -23.20 -15.62
CA PRO A 291 -1.65 -21.85 -15.96
C PRO A 291 -1.68 -20.97 -14.70
N ARG A 292 -1.29 -19.69 -14.84
CA ARG A 292 -1.22 -18.74 -13.72
C ARG A 292 -2.62 -18.59 -13.10
N LEU A 293 -2.73 -18.76 -11.78
CA LEU A 293 -3.97 -18.54 -11.03
C LEU A 293 -4.34 -17.06 -10.89
N THR A 294 -3.37 -16.15 -11.04
CA THR A 294 -3.54 -14.70 -10.87
C THR A 294 -2.88 -13.92 -12.00
N LYS A 295 -3.54 -12.86 -12.47
CA LYS A 295 -3.02 -11.93 -13.49
C LYS A 295 -1.73 -11.25 -13.04
N GLY A 296 -0.74 -11.14 -13.92
CA GLY A 296 0.60 -10.65 -13.59
C GLY A 296 0.69 -9.14 -13.32
N PRO A 297 1.79 -8.65 -12.72
CA PRO A 297 2.05 -7.21 -12.59
C PRO A 297 2.23 -6.52 -13.95
N ILE A 298 2.08 -5.19 -13.99
CA ILE A 298 2.19 -4.39 -15.23
C ILE A 298 3.21 -3.26 -15.05
N ILE A 299 4.04 -3.06 -16.06
CA ILE A 299 4.89 -1.87 -16.21
C ILE A 299 4.40 -1.10 -17.43
N VAL A 300 4.00 0.16 -17.25
CA VAL A 300 3.55 1.05 -18.33
C VAL A 300 4.56 2.16 -18.51
N SER A 301 5.10 2.29 -19.71
CA SER A 301 6.00 3.37 -20.12
C SER A 301 5.28 4.33 -21.07
N ILE A 302 5.17 5.60 -20.68
CA ILE A 302 4.49 6.64 -21.47
C ILE A 302 5.49 7.68 -21.94
N ASP A 303 5.48 7.91 -23.23
CA ASP A 303 6.23 8.99 -23.87
C ASP A 303 5.54 10.34 -23.64
N THR A 304 6.28 11.25 -23.01
CA THR A 304 5.86 12.63 -22.74
C THR A 304 6.71 13.65 -23.52
N SER A 305 7.32 13.22 -24.62
CA SER A 305 8.04 14.09 -25.55
C SER A 305 7.13 15.08 -26.27
N GLY A 306 7.75 16.06 -26.94
CA GLY A 306 7.03 17.13 -27.63
C GLY A 306 6.12 16.65 -28.77
N SER A 307 6.49 15.57 -29.48
CA SER A 307 5.72 15.00 -30.59
C SER A 307 4.42 14.34 -30.11
N MET A 308 4.39 13.88 -28.87
CA MET A 308 3.20 13.29 -28.24
C MET A 308 2.17 14.35 -27.82
N SER A 309 2.50 15.64 -27.84
CA SER A 309 1.61 16.72 -27.39
C SER A 309 0.29 16.79 -28.20
N GLY A 310 -0.82 17.05 -27.51
CA GLY A 310 -2.13 17.23 -28.13
C GLY A 310 -2.95 15.94 -28.21
N GLN A 311 -3.31 15.51 -29.42
CA GLN A 311 -4.16 14.32 -29.60
C GLN A 311 -3.48 13.00 -29.17
N PRO A 312 -2.19 12.74 -29.51
CA PRO A 312 -1.52 11.50 -29.09
C PRO A 312 -1.48 11.34 -27.56
N GLN A 313 -1.17 12.42 -26.84
CA GLN A 313 -1.19 12.48 -25.38
C GLN A 313 -2.57 12.12 -24.81
N ARG A 314 -3.66 12.65 -25.38
CA ARG A 314 -5.02 12.32 -24.93
C ARG A 314 -5.34 10.83 -25.08
N ILE A 315 -4.89 10.22 -26.17
CA ILE A 315 -5.05 8.78 -26.41
C ILE A 315 -4.21 7.98 -25.40
N ALA A 316 -2.93 8.33 -25.23
CA ALA A 316 -2.03 7.68 -24.29
C ALA A 316 -2.54 7.75 -22.85
N PHE A 317 -3.02 8.91 -22.41
CA PHE A 317 -3.54 9.11 -21.05
C PHE A 317 -4.89 8.42 -20.85
N SER A 318 -5.74 8.36 -21.89
CA SER A 318 -6.97 7.58 -21.84
C SER A 318 -6.69 6.08 -21.66
N LEU A 319 -5.69 5.54 -22.37
CA LEU A 319 -5.25 4.16 -22.17
C LEU A 319 -4.70 3.95 -20.75
N LEU A 320 -3.80 4.83 -20.30
CA LEU A 320 -3.24 4.74 -18.95
C LEU A 320 -4.33 4.71 -17.89
N LYS A 321 -5.29 5.65 -17.93
CA LYS A 321 -6.37 5.72 -16.95
C LYS A 321 -7.19 4.43 -16.90
N GLN A 322 -7.43 3.77 -18.03
CA GLN A 322 -8.10 2.47 -18.04
C GLN A 322 -7.26 1.33 -17.48
N LEU A 323 -5.97 1.26 -17.86
CA LEU A 323 -5.06 0.24 -17.33
C LEU A 323 -4.97 0.33 -15.81
N LEU A 324 -4.92 1.55 -15.30
CA LEU A 324 -4.94 1.84 -13.89
C LEU A 324 -6.28 1.41 -13.24
N ARG A 325 -7.43 1.77 -13.80
CA ARG A 325 -8.73 1.30 -13.27
C ARG A 325 -8.81 -0.23 -13.22
N MET A 326 -8.39 -0.89 -14.29
CA MET A 326 -8.35 -2.35 -14.36
C MET A 326 -7.40 -2.93 -13.31
N ALA A 327 -6.19 -2.39 -13.18
CA ALA A 327 -5.20 -2.83 -12.20
C ALA A 327 -5.73 -2.68 -10.77
N LYS A 328 -6.37 -1.56 -10.46
CA LYS A 328 -7.03 -1.30 -9.16
C LYS A 328 -8.13 -2.32 -8.87
N LYS A 329 -9.05 -2.53 -9.83
CA LYS A 329 -10.15 -3.51 -9.70
C LYS A 329 -9.66 -4.94 -9.49
N GLN A 330 -8.54 -5.30 -10.11
CA GLN A 330 -7.96 -6.64 -10.03
C GLN A 330 -6.93 -6.77 -8.88
N LYS A 331 -6.75 -5.74 -8.04
CA LYS A 331 -5.70 -5.64 -7.00
C LYS A 331 -4.30 -6.01 -7.53
N ARG A 332 -3.97 -5.52 -8.73
CA ARG A 332 -2.71 -5.84 -9.45
C ARG A 332 -1.66 -4.74 -9.25
N PRO A 333 -0.40 -5.11 -8.94
CA PRO A 333 0.69 -4.15 -8.91
C PRO A 333 0.92 -3.52 -10.29
N CYS A 334 0.97 -2.19 -10.33
CA CYS A 334 1.25 -1.41 -11.53
C CYS A 334 2.46 -0.51 -11.27
N TYR A 335 3.33 -0.35 -12.26
CA TYR A 335 4.45 0.59 -12.22
C TYR A 335 4.36 1.51 -13.43
N LEU A 336 4.53 2.81 -13.22
CA LEU A 336 4.44 3.80 -14.28
C LEU A 336 5.81 4.46 -14.49
N ILE A 337 6.28 4.45 -15.74
CA ILE A 337 7.47 5.15 -16.20
C ILE A 337 7.00 6.23 -17.17
N SER A 338 7.34 7.48 -16.90
CA SER A 338 7.20 8.58 -17.87
C SER A 338 8.58 8.87 -18.43
N PHE A 339 8.69 8.99 -19.75
CA PHE A 339 9.98 9.25 -20.38
C PHE A 339 9.89 10.35 -21.43
N SER A 340 10.92 11.19 -21.43
CA SER A 340 11.23 12.17 -22.47
C SER A 340 12.76 12.27 -22.52
N VAL A 341 13.39 13.42 -22.26
CA VAL A 341 14.86 13.52 -22.12
C VAL A 341 15.37 12.78 -20.87
N ARG A 342 14.49 12.58 -19.87
CA ARG A 342 14.77 11.78 -18.68
C ARG A 342 13.60 10.85 -18.40
N SER A 343 13.89 9.67 -17.86
CA SER A 343 12.88 8.78 -17.28
C SER A 343 12.57 9.16 -15.83
N LYS A 344 11.30 9.29 -15.50
CA LYS A 344 10.77 9.35 -14.13
C LYS A 344 9.89 8.13 -13.90
N SER A 345 9.85 7.63 -12.68
CA SER A 345 9.07 6.43 -12.34
C SER A 345 8.30 6.60 -11.03
N ILE A 346 7.16 5.92 -10.94
CA ILE A 346 6.31 5.86 -9.75
C ILE A 346 5.74 4.45 -9.58
N ASP A 347 5.90 3.92 -8.37
CA ASP A 347 5.33 2.64 -7.96
C ASP A 347 3.86 2.85 -7.54
N LEU A 348 2.92 2.24 -8.26
CA LEU A 348 1.49 2.37 -8.02
C LEU A 348 0.90 1.17 -7.26
N ALA A 349 1.73 0.28 -6.73
CA ALA A 349 1.28 -0.77 -5.80
C ALA A 349 0.73 -0.16 -4.50
N LYS A 350 1.18 1.05 -4.12
CA LYS A 350 0.68 1.76 -2.94
C LYS A 350 -0.46 2.72 -3.31
N PRO A 351 -1.66 2.61 -2.70
CA PRO A 351 -2.82 3.46 -2.99
C PRO A 351 -2.55 4.97 -2.87
N ARG A 352 -1.68 5.40 -1.95
CA ARG A 352 -1.32 6.81 -1.77
C ARG A 352 -0.73 7.47 -3.02
N ASN A 353 0.02 6.71 -3.82
CA ASN A 353 0.72 7.24 -4.99
C ASN A 353 -0.22 7.56 -6.16
N TRP A 354 -1.46 7.07 -6.12
CA TRP A 354 -2.46 7.28 -7.17
C TRP A 354 -2.84 8.75 -7.33
N ARG A 355 -2.86 9.52 -6.23
CA ARG A 355 -3.15 10.96 -6.26
C ARG A 355 -2.05 11.78 -6.90
N MET A 356 -0.84 11.23 -6.98
CA MET A 356 0.29 11.93 -7.56
C MET A 356 0.35 11.76 -9.08
N ILE A 357 -0.50 10.94 -9.69
CA ILE A 357 -0.42 10.60 -11.12
C ILE A 357 -0.64 11.82 -12.01
N ASP A 358 -1.69 12.61 -11.78
CA ASP A 358 -1.96 13.78 -12.62
C ASP A 358 -0.79 14.78 -12.52
N ASN A 359 -0.32 15.06 -11.30
CA ASN A 359 0.86 15.90 -11.06
C ASN A 359 2.14 15.33 -11.70
N PHE A 360 2.33 14.01 -11.63
CA PHE A 360 3.46 13.30 -12.21
C PHE A 360 3.48 13.42 -13.74
N LEU A 361 2.32 13.30 -14.39
CA LEU A 361 2.18 13.44 -15.83
C LEU A 361 2.31 14.91 -16.27
N GLU A 362 1.82 15.87 -15.48
CA GLU A 362 1.95 17.30 -15.77
C GLU A 362 3.41 17.80 -15.78
N HIS A 363 4.27 17.24 -14.93
CA HIS A 363 5.66 17.69 -14.77
C HIS A 363 6.69 16.86 -15.58
N SER A 364 6.27 16.07 -16.56
CA SER A 364 7.16 15.13 -17.27
C SER A 364 7.49 15.53 -18.72
N TYR A 365 7.05 16.71 -19.17
CA TYR A 365 7.31 17.16 -20.54
C TYR A 365 8.72 17.72 -20.72
N SER A 366 9.45 17.16 -21.68
CA SER A 366 10.66 17.78 -22.22
C SER A 366 10.82 17.40 -23.69
N GLY A 367 11.41 18.28 -24.51
CA GLY A 367 11.35 18.22 -25.97
C GLY A 367 12.22 17.15 -26.66
N GLY A 368 12.47 16.01 -26.02
CA GLY A 368 13.24 14.89 -26.60
C GLY A 368 12.87 13.55 -25.95
N THR A 369 13.50 12.47 -26.40
CA THR A 369 13.14 11.09 -26.01
C THR A 369 14.38 10.22 -25.83
N ASP A 370 14.54 9.62 -24.65
CA ASP A 370 15.58 8.65 -24.33
C ASP A 370 14.94 7.27 -24.06
N GLY A 371 14.79 6.50 -25.14
CA GLY A 371 14.25 5.14 -25.06
C GLY A 371 15.17 4.14 -24.36
N GLU A 372 16.49 4.37 -24.40
CA GLU A 372 17.48 3.49 -23.75
C GLU A 372 17.35 3.59 -22.22
N GLN A 373 17.23 4.81 -21.70
CA GLN A 373 17.04 5.03 -20.27
C GLN A 373 15.71 4.42 -19.78
N MET A 374 14.63 4.59 -20.56
CA MET A 374 13.32 4.00 -20.24
C MET A 374 13.37 2.47 -20.18
N LEU A 375 14.00 1.83 -21.16
CA LEU A 375 14.13 0.37 -21.20
C LEU A 375 15.02 -0.14 -20.06
N ALA A 376 16.11 0.56 -19.75
CA ALA A 376 16.98 0.23 -18.63
C ALA A 376 16.24 0.29 -17.28
N GLU A 377 15.40 1.31 -17.08
CA GLU A 377 14.56 1.43 -15.88
C GLU A 377 13.51 0.30 -15.83
N ALA A 378 12.83 0.00 -16.94
CA ALA A 378 11.87 -1.10 -17.01
C ALA A 378 12.51 -2.45 -16.63
N ILE A 379 13.70 -2.75 -17.17
CA ILE A 379 14.47 -3.95 -16.83
C ILE A 379 14.90 -3.94 -15.36
N HIS A 380 15.34 -2.80 -14.84
CA HIS A 380 15.69 -2.67 -13.42
C HIS A 380 14.49 -2.97 -12.51
N VAL A 381 13.29 -2.55 -12.91
CA VAL A 381 12.04 -2.82 -12.18
C VAL A 381 11.64 -4.28 -12.29
N LEU A 382 11.75 -4.91 -13.47
CA LEU A 382 11.51 -6.36 -13.64
C LEU A 382 12.40 -7.21 -12.71
N GLN A 383 13.63 -6.76 -12.47
CA GLN A 383 14.59 -7.41 -11.58
C GLN A 383 14.29 -7.18 -10.09
N LYS A 384 13.41 -6.24 -9.73
CA LYS A 384 12.85 -6.12 -8.38
C LYS A 384 11.74 -7.15 -8.25
N GLY A 385 11.89 -8.14 -7.38
CA GLY A 385 11.00 -9.31 -7.29
C GLY A 385 9.48 -9.04 -7.19
N THR A 386 9.05 -7.82 -6.84
CA THR A 386 7.64 -7.40 -6.88
C THR A 386 7.04 -7.39 -8.30
N TYR A 387 7.86 -7.11 -9.32
CA TYR A 387 7.44 -6.97 -10.72
C TYR A 387 8.07 -8.06 -11.62
N GLU A 388 8.46 -9.19 -11.04
CA GLU A 388 8.99 -10.32 -11.79
C GLU A 388 7.93 -10.83 -12.80
N MET A 389 8.35 -11.10 -14.04
CA MET A 389 7.46 -11.50 -15.15
C MET A 389 6.34 -10.49 -15.48
N ALA A 390 6.50 -9.20 -15.14
CA ALA A 390 5.52 -8.18 -15.49
C ALA A 390 5.45 -7.97 -17.00
N ASP A 391 4.25 -7.73 -17.54
CA ASP A 391 4.12 -7.27 -18.93
C ASP A 391 4.55 -5.80 -19.02
N VAL A 392 5.40 -5.47 -20.00
CA VAL A 392 5.88 -4.11 -20.25
C VAL A 392 5.14 -3.54 -21.45
N LEU A 393 4.41 -2.44 -21.26
CA LEU A 393 3.73 -1.71 -22.34
C LEU A 393 4.39 -0.35 -22.57
N ILE A 394 4.81 -0.10 -23.81
CA ILE A 394 5.38 1.19 -24.24
C ILE A 394 4.35 1.92 -25.10
N VAL A 395 4.02 3.16 -24.72
CA VAL A 395 3.08 4.04 -25.44
C VAL A 395 3.85 5.24 -25.98
N SER A 396 4.02 5.32 -27.29
CA SER A 396 4.81 6.35 -27.97
C SER A 396 4.48 6.42 -29.47
N ASP A 397 4.97 7.44 -30.17
CA ASP A 397 5.09 7.46 -31.63
C ASP A 397 6.30 6.66 -32.16
N PHE A 398 7.17 6.17 -31.25
CA PHE A 398 8.42 5.46 -31.51
C PHE A 398 9.45 6.30 -32.30
N GLU A 399 9.44 7.62 -32.15
CA GLU A 399 10.45 8.51 -32.73
C GLU A 399 11.74 8.56 -31.88
N PHE A 400 12.32 7.39 -31.62
CA PHE A 400 13.60 7.25 -30.92
C PHE A 400 14.41 6.04 -31.40
N PRO A 401 15.74 6.00 -31.18
CA PRO A 401 16.59 4.92 -31.65
C PRO A 401 16.22 3.55 -31.06
N VAL A 402 16.63 2.49 -31.77
CA VAL A 402 16.61 1.12 -31.23
C VAL A 402 17.59 1.00 -30.06
N PRO A 403 17.29 0.13 -29.07
CA PRO A 403 18.15 -0.04 -27.90
C PRO A 403 19.52 -0.60 -28.27
N ASN A 404 20.47 -0.35 -27.38
CA ASN A 404 21.83 -0.86 -27.50
C ASN A 404 21.85 -2.40 -27.45
N PRO A 405 22.84 -3.08 -28.05
CA PRO A 405 22.93 -4.54 -28.03
C PRO A 405 22.89 -5.16 -26.62
N SER A 406 23.55 -4.51 -25.65
CA SER A 406 23.54 -4.95 -24.25
C SER A 406 22.15 -4.88 -23.60
N THR A 407 21.31 -3.95 -24.02
CA THR A 407 19.93 -3.80 -23.56
C THR A 407 19.02 -4.79 -24.29
N MET A 408 19.25 -5.03 -25.59
CA MET A 408 18.56 -6.09 -26.33
C MET A 408 18.77 -7.47 -25.71
N GLU A 409 20.01 -7.84 -25.36
CA GLU A 409 20.31 -9.12 -24.69
C GLU A 409 19.56 -9.27 -23.36
N LYS A 410 19.43 -8.18 -22.60
CA LYS A 410 18.64 -8.17 -21.36
C LYS A 410 17.15 -8.33 -21.63
N ILE A 411 16.61 -7.64 -22.63
CA ILE A 411 15.20 -7.79 -23.04
C ILE A 411 14.92 -9.24 -23.41
N ASP A 412 15.77 -9.85 -24.23
CA ASP A 412 15.63 -11.25 -24.65
C ASP A 412 15.72 -12.19 -23.46
N LYS A 413 16.63 -11.93 -22.50
CA LYS A 413 16.68 -12.67 -21.24
C LYS A 413 15.37 -12.56 -20.47
N GLU A 414 14.86 -11.35 -20.22
CA GLU A 414 13.59 -11.16 -19.50
C GLU A 414 12.41 -11.84 -20.23
N LYS A 415 12.40 -11.85 -21.57
CA LYS A 415 11.41 -12.58 -22.37
C LYS A 415 11.46 -14.09 -22.14
N THR A 416 12.67 -14.68 -22.04
CA THR A 416 12.81 -16.11 -21.70
C THR A 416 12.31 -16.43 -20.29
N LEU A 417 12.28 -15.45 -19.38
CA LEU A 417 11.71 -15.58 -18.04
C LEU A 417 10.17 -15.49 -18.04
N GLY A 418 9.53 -15.11 -19.16
CA GLY A 418 8.08 -15.05 -19.32
C GLY A 418 7.48 -13.64 -19.46
N THR A 419 8.32 -12.60 -19.40
CA THR A 419 7.94 -11.20 -19.64
C THR A 419 7.58 -10.96 -21.11
N ARG A 420 6.56 -10.15 -21.39
CA ARG A 420 6.27 -9.68 -22.76
C ARG A 420 6.47 -8.18 -22.87
N PHE A 421 6.96 -7.76 -24.04
CA PHE A 421 7.13 -6.37 -24.40
C PHE A 421 6.10 -6.00 -25.46
N TYR A 422 5.23 -5.06 -25.12
CA TYR A 422 4.10 -4.59 -25.89
C TYR A 422 4.30 -3.13 -26.29
N GLY A 423 3.83 -2.75 -27.47
CA GLY A 423 3.93 -1.38 -27.97
C GLY A 423 2.60 -0.83 -28.47
N LEU A 424 2.17 0.33 -28.00
CA LEU A 424 1.13 1.12 -28.66
C LEU A 424 1.81 2.26 -29.42
N LYS A 425 1.81 2.15 -30.75
CA LYS A 425 2.24 3.20 -31.66
C LYS A 425 1.11 4.19 -31.88
N ILE A 426 1.34 5.46 -31.60
CA ILE A 426 0.38 6.53 -31.86
C ILE A 426 0.94 7.46 -32.94
N GLY A 427 0.21 7.62 -34.06
CA GLY A 427 0.58 8.51 -35.15
C GLY A 427 1.16 7.81 -36.38
N HIS A 428 1.73 8.61 -37.30
CA HIS A 428 2.06 8.16 -38.66
C HIS A 428 3.51 7.73 -38.88
N TYR A 429 4.38 7.88 -37.89
CA TYR A 429 5.78 7.50 -37.99
C TYR A 429 5.95 5.97 -38.04
N GLY A 430 7.05 5.54 -38.66
CA GLY A 430 7.34 4.12 -38.86
C GLY A 430 8.11 3.52 -37.69
N VAL A 431 7.67 2.35 -37.22
CA VAL A 431 8.29 1.60 -36.11
C VAL A 431 9.53 0.83 -36.59
N LYS A 432 10.58 1.54 -37.00
CA LYS A 432 11.79 0.90 -37.55
C LYS A 432 12.52 0.12 -36.45
N GLY A 433 12.75 -1.17 -36.67
CA GLY A 433 13.52 -2.05 -35.77
C GLY A 433 12.74 -2.61 -34.58
N TYR A 434 11.86 -1.82 -33.96
CA TYR A 434 11.08 -2.25 -32.79
C TYR A 434 10.09 -3.40 -33.06
N LYS A 435 9.72 -3.67 -34.32
CA LYS A 435 8.93 -4.85 -34.70
C LYS A 435 9.61 -6.19 -34.37
N LEU A 436 10.94 -6.21 -34.26
CA LEU A 436 11.70 -7.40 -33.86
C LEU A 436 11.85 -7.50 -32.33
N ILE A 437 11.67 -6.38 -31.63
CA ILE A 437 11.90 -6.25 -30.19
C ILE A 437 10.59 -6.41 -29.42
N MET A 438 9.46 -6.00 -29.98
CA MET A 438 8.15 -6.12 -29.32
C MET A 438 7.47 -7.44 -29.71
N ASP A 439 6.79 -8.07 -28.75
CA ASP A 439 5.95 -9.23 -28.99
C ASP A 439 4.69 -8.86 -29.79
N LYS A 440 4.12 -7.67 -29.54
CA LYS A 440 3.00 -7.13 -30.32
C LYS A 440 3.02 -5.60 -30.32
N ILE A 441 2.65 -5.02 -31.45
CA ILE A 441 2.50 -3.57 -31.61
C ILE A 441 1.11 -3.26 -32.17
N TRP A 442 0.35 -2.42 -31.47
CA TRP A 442 -0.88 -1.82 -31.98
C TRP A 442 -0.57 -0.46 -32.60
N GLU A 443 -1.32 -0.08 -33.62
CA GLU A 443 -1.18 1.21 -34.29
C GLU A 443 -2.51 1.98 -34.21
N VAL A 444 -2.44 3.25 -33.80
CA VAL A 444 -3.57 4.17 -33.61
C VAL A 444 -3.35 5.51 -34.31
#